data_AF-A0A815VUG0-F1
#
_entry.id   AF-A0A815VUG0-F1
#
_cell.length_a   1.000
_cell.length_b   1.000
_cell.length_c   1.000
_cell.angle_alpha   90.00
_cell.angle_beta   90.00
_cell.angle_gamma   90.00
#
_symmetry.space_group_name_H-M   'P 1'
#
loop_
_entity.id
_entity.type
_entity.pdbx_description
1 polymer ?
#
loop_
_entity_poly.entity_id
_entity_poly.type
_entity_poly.pdbx_seq_one_letter_code
_entity_poly.pdbx_strand_id
1 'polypeptide(L)'
;MGGLLKYGYKRNIKTNFTLDNSSRFYKPGADADFWSDSIVGINLLQLSTSPLKLTNDQINFLNDHQIDSNKAQTILDAIIYARCSVDVHMITFGIGGSAALLVEDINVTVLSRLCHYVLSHYLKIENKEQNRPISAFKSEWRKNRFIRGSYSFCSTNSTRNDQDTLREPYKPDGIPRILFAGEATHQRFFSTIHGAFESGLEAAQSIVKLNK
;
A
#
# COMPACT_ATOMS: atom_id res chain seq x y z
N MET A 1 13.28 9.59 -19.93
CA MET A 1 14.03 8.84 -18.89
C MET A 1 13.03 8.37 -17.85
N GLY A 2 12.57 7.12 -17.98
CA GLY A 2 11.84 6.45 -16.90
C GLY A 2 12.83 6.02 -15.83
N GLY A 3 12.55 6.33 -14.57
CA GLY A 3 13.46 6.07 -13.47
C GLY A 3 12.70 5.77 -12.20
N LEU A 4 13.35 5.04 -11.31
CA LEU A 4 12.82 4.70 -10.01
C LEU A 4 13.47 5.67 -9.00
N LEU A 5 12.68 6.60 -8.47
CA LEU A 5 13.18 7.58 -7.51
C LEU A 5 13.48 6.90 -6.18
N LYS A 6 14.66 7.18 -5.64
CA LYS A 6 15.12 6.65 -4.35
C LYS A 6 15.02 7.75 -3.30
N TYR A 7 14.27 7.49 -2.23
CA TYR A 7 14.15 8.38 -1.07
C TYR A 7 14.53 7.64 0.21
N GLY A 8 15.54 8.14 0.93
CA GLY A 8 15.99 7.60 2.21
C GLY A 8 15.43 8.37 3.40
N TYR A 9 15.14 7.68 4.51
CA TYR A 9 14.68 8.30 5.77
C TYR A 9 15.64 7.99 6.91
N LYS A 10 15.85 8.94 7.82
CA LYS A 10 16.73 8.80 8.99
C LYS A 10 15.95 8.60 10.29
N ARG A 11 16.51 7.84 11.25
CA ARG A 11 16.01 7.80 12.64
C ARG A 11 16.38 9.11 13.35
N ASN A 12 15.42 9.70 14.08
CA ASN A 12 15.53 10.95 14.85
C ASN A 12 15.59 12.27 14.06
N ILE A 13 14.43 12.76 13.63
CA ILE A 13 14.18 14.21 13.64
C ILE A 13 13.37 14.47 14.91
N LYS A 14 13.98 15.11 15.92
CA LYS A 14 13.19 15.78 16.96
C LYS A 14 12.43 16.89 16.25
N THR A 15 11.18 16.66 15.87
CA THR A 15 10.37 17.63 15.14
C THR A 15 9.82 18.67 16.10
N ASN A 16 10.61 19.72 16.36
CA ASN A 16 10.04 21.05 16.38
C ASN A 16 9.71 21.38 14.92
N PHE A 17 8.43 21.38 14.56
CA PHE A 17 7.99 21.73 13.22
C PHE A 17 8.25 23.22 12.97
N THR A 18 9.34 23.51 12.26
CA THR A 18 9.46 24.73 11.47
C THR A 18 9.67 24.29 10.02
N LEU A 19 8.71 24.64 9.17
CA LEU A 19 8.80 24.40 7.73
C LEU A 19 9.88 25.33 7.16
N ASP A 20 11.09 24.82 7.03
CA ASP A 20 12.11 25.43 6.18
C ASP A 20 11.94 24.89 4.75
N ASN A 21 11.65 25.80 3.83
CA ASN A 21 11.42 25.54 2.41
C ASN A 21 12.71 25.27 1.62
N SER A 22 13.88 25.12 2.25
CA SER A 22 15.17 25.09 1.54
C SER A 22 15.94 23.76 1.50
N SER A 23 15.43 22.63 2.03
CA SER A 23 16.17 21.35 1.93
C SER A 23 15.30 20.09 1.80
N ARG A 24 14.74 19.85 0.60
CA ARG A 24 14.06 18.57 0.27
C ARG A 24 14.93 17.54 -0.46
N PHE A 25 16.21 17.80 -0.69
CA PHE A 25 17.04 16.96 -1.55
C PHE A 25 18.42 16.72 -0.96
N TYR A 26 18.66 15.51 -0.47
CA TYR A 26 20.02 15.04 -0.19
C TYR A 26 20.70 14.70 -1.53
N LYS A 27 21.79 15.40 -1.86
CA LYS A 27 22.70 15.05 -2.95
C LYS A 27 23.97 14.44 -2.34
N PRO A 28 24.31 13.17 -2.60
CA PRO A 28 25.57 12.60 -2.12
C PRO A 28 26.77 13.28 -2.80
N GLY A 29 27.82 13.57 -2.02
CA GLY A 29 29.14 13.96 -2.54
C GLY A 29 29.89 12.75 -3.09
N ALA A 30 30.90 13.00 -3.94
CA ALA A 30 31.58 12.00 -4.76
C ALA A 30 32.31 10.87 -3.99
N ASP A 31 32.57 11.04 -2.69
CA ASP A 31 33.32 10.09 -1.85
C ASP A 31 32.53 9.60 -0.62
N ALA A 32 31.20 9.77 -0.60
CA ALA A 32 30.39 9.20 0.47
C ALA A 32 30.04 7.74 0.14
N ASP A 33 30.10 6.87 1.15
CA ASP A 33 29.40 5.58 1.12
C ASP A 33 28.03 5.76 0.48
N PHE A 34 27.62 4.80 -0.34
CA PHE A 34 26.41 4.88 -1.15
C PHE A 34 25.20 5.38 -0.32
N TRP A 35 25.17 5.09 0.99
CA TRP A 35 24.37 5.80 2.00
C TRP A 35 25.05 5.86 3.38
N SER A 36 24.63 6.82 4.23
CA SER A 36 25.02 6.87 5.66
C SER A 36 24.33 5.79 6.49
N ASP A 37 24.99 5.27 7.52
CA ASP A 37 24.45 4.30 8.50
C ASP A 37 23.13 4.72 9.19
N SER A 38 22.77 6.00 9.11
CA SER A 38 21.54 6.54 9.70
C SER A 38 20.26 6.26 8.89
N ILE A 39 20.35 5.69 7.68
CA ILE A 39 19.17 5.40 6.84
C ILE A 39 18.46 4.14 7.34
N VAL A 40 17.18 4.28 7.70
CA VAL A 40 16.35 3.16 8.21
C VAL A 40 15.43 2.53 7.16
N GLY A 41 15.36 3.14 5.97
CA GLY A 41 14.62 2.57 4.85
C GLY A 41 14.66 3.41 3.59
N ILE A 42 14.28 2.77 2.47
CA ILE A 42 14.33 3.35 1.13
C ILE A 42 12.96 3.16 0.47
N ASN A 43 12.35 4.26 0.00
CA ASN A 43 11.19 4.21 -0.88
C ASN A 43 11.65 4.31 -2.33
N LEU A 44 11.13 3.39 -3.14
CA LEU A 44 11.36 3.26 -4.57
C LEU A 44 10.04 3.59 -5.26
N LEU A 45 9.97 4.75 -5.94
CA LEU A 45 8.77 5.16 -6.67
C LEU A 45 8.96 4.96 -8.17
N GLN A 46 8.05 4.22 -8.79
CA GLN A 46 8.04 4.03 -10.24
C GLN A 46 7.46 5.29 -10.89
N LEU A 47 8.32 6.11 -11.51
CA LEU A 47 7.90 7.28 -12.28
C LEU A 47 7.69 7.01 -13.78
N SER A 48 7.97 5.78 -14.21
CA SER A 48 8.39 5.54 -15.60
C SER A 48 7.26 5.64 -16.63
N THR A 49 7.49 6.48 -17.65
CA THR A 49 6.80 6.50 -18.96
C THR A 49 7.25 5.37 -19.91
N SER A 50 8.06 4.42 -19.42
CA SER A 50 8.55 3.26 -20.16
C SER A 50 8.39 2.00 -19.30
N PRO A 51 7.36 1.18 -19.54
CA PRO A 51 7.08 0.00 -18.71
C PRO A 51 8.21 -1.03 -18.82
N LEU A 52 8.47 -1.73 -17.71
CA LEU A 52 9.37 -2.88 -17.69
C LEU A 52 8.82 -3.94 -18.64
N LYS A 53 9.59 -4.34 -19.66
CA LYS A 53 9.22 -5.46 -20.52
C LYS A 53 9.78 -6.77 -19.98
N LEU A 54 8.94 -7.79 -19.90
CA LEU A 54 9.35 -9.14 -19.55
C LEU A 54 10.30 -9.72 -20.61
N THR A 55 11.36 -10.40 -20.18
CA THR A 55 12.24 -11.15 -21.08
C THR A 55 11.63 -12.51 -21.44
N ASN A 56 12.13 -13.17 -22.49
CA ASN A 56 11.65 -14.50 -22.90
C ASN A 56 11.73 -15.52 -21.76
N ASP A 57 12.82 -15.53 -20.99
CA ASP A 57 12.97 -16.44 -19.84
C ASP A 57 11.92 -16.18 -18.76
N GLN A 58 11.57 -14.91 -18.53
CA GLN A 58 10.54 -14.54 -17.56
C GLN A 58 9.15 -14.95 -18.06
N ILE A 59 8.90 -14.83 -19.36
CA ILE A 59 7.66 -15.30 -19.99
C ILE A 59 7.55 -16.83 -19.89
N ASN A 60 8.62 -17.57 -20.16
CA ASN A 60 8.64 -19.02 -20.01
C ASN A 60 8.33 -19.45 -18.56
N PHE A 61 8.96 -18.80 -17.58
CA PHE A 61 8.65 -19.04 -16.16
C PHE A 61 7.17 -18.80 -15.83
N LEU A 62 6.56 -17.75 -16.39
CA LEU A 62 5.14 -17.46 -16.18
C LEU A 62 4.25 -18.52 -16.84
N ASN A 63 4.60 -18.97 -18.05
CA ASN A 63 3.89 -20.03 -18.76
C ASN A 63 3.91 -21.35 -17.98
N ASP A 64 5.05 -21.72 -17.38
CA ASP A 64 5.19 -22.91 -16.52
C ASP A 64 4.25 -22.86 -15.31
N HIS A 65 3.91 -21.65 -14.85
CA HIS A 65 2.99 -21.40 -13.74
C HIS A 65 1.56 -21.04 -14.20
N GLN A 66 1.27 -21.17 -15.50
CA GLN A 66 -0.04 -20.88 -16.10
C GLN A 66 -0.50 -19.42 -15.88
N ILE A 67 0.45 -18.49 -15.84
CA ILE A 67 0.18 -17.06 -15.67
C ILE A 67 0.31 -16.35 -17.02
N ASP A 68 -0.79 -15.73 -17.45
CA ASP A 68 -0.82 -14.89 -18.65
C ASP A 68 0.13 -13.68 -18.54
N SER A 69 0.93 -13.46 -19.58
CA SER A 69 1.93 -12.39 -19.60
C SER A 69 1.33 -10.98 -19.53
N ASN A 70 0.11 -10.77 -20.05
CA ASN A 70 -0.56 -9.47 -19.95
C ASN A 70 -1.03 -9.20 -18.52
N LYS A 71 -1.52 -10.23 -17.81
CA LYS A 71 -1.81 -10.13 -16.37
C LYS A 71 -0.56 -9.81 -15.57
N ALA A 72 0.56 -10.48 -15.86
CA ALA A 72 1.84 -10.19 -15.22
C ALA A 72 2.29 -8.74 -15.49
N GLN A 73 2.18 -8.27 -16.74
CA GLN A 73 2.49 -6.88 -17.10
C GLN A 73 1.60 -5.88 -16.35
N THR A 74 0.30 -6.15 -16.26
CA THR A 74 -0.66 -5.31 -15.51
C THR A 74 -0.24 -5.15 -14.04
N ILE A 75 0.30 -6.20 -13.43
CA ILE A 75 0.79 -6.14 -12.05
C ILE A 75 2.08 -5.33 -11.95
N LEU A 76 3.02 -5.54 -12.87
CA LEU A 76 4.28 -4.79 -12.90
C LEU A 76 4.03 -3.29 -13.06
N ASP A 77 3.08 -2.91 -13.90
CA ASP A 77 2.74 -1.50 -14.16
C ASP A 77 1.98 -0.86 -12.99
N ALA A 78 1.38 -1.67 -12.12
CA ALA A 78 0.59 -1.22 -10.97
C ALA A 78 1.36 -1.18 -9.63
N ILE A 79 2.66 -1.45 -9.64
CA ILE A 79 3.52 -1.28 -8.46
C ILE A 79 3.69 0.23 -8.21
N ILE A 80 3.12 0.70 -7.11
CA ILE A 80 3.14 2.12 -6.70
C ILE A 80 4.47 2.45 -6.03
N TYR A 81 4.88 1.59 -5.10
CA TYR A 81 6.12 1.76 -4.36
C TYR A 81 6.72 0.43 -3.94
N ALA A 82 8.03 0.42 -3.71
CA ALA A 82 8.70 -0.59 -2.90
C ALA A 82 9.43 0.09 -1.73
N ARG A 83 9.25 -0.42 -0.52
CA ARG A 83 9.88 0.07 0.69
C ARG A 83 10.82 -0.99 1.25
N CYS A 84 12.11 -0.68 1.30
CA CYS A 84 13.10 -1.50 2.00
C CYS A 84 13.18 -1.06 3.46
N SER A 85 13.14 -2.01 4.39
CA SER A 85 13.47 -1.80 5.80
C SER A 85 14.77 -2.53 6.12
N VAL A 86 15.81 -1.75 6.44
CA VAL A 86 17.17 -2.28 6.60
C VAL A 86 17.34 -3.08 7.89
N ASP A 87 16.59 -2.73 8.95
CA ASP A 87 16.66 -3.38 10.26
C ASP A 87 16.11 -4.82 10.25
N VAL A 88 15.27 -5.16 9.27
CA VAL A 88 14.53 -6.45 9.23
C VAL A 88 14.70 -7.20 7.91
N HIS A 89 15.62 -6.78 7.04
CA HIS A 89 15.87 -7.37 5.71
C HIS A 89 14.59 -7.67 4.92
N MET A 90 13.62 -6.75 4.96
CA MET A 90 12.31 -6.91 4.34
C MET A 90 12.06 -5.82 3.30
N ILE A 91 11.45 -6.21 2.19
CA ILE A 91 10.95 -5.28 1.18
C ILE A 91 9.43 -5.43 1.08
N THR A 92 8.72 -4.31 1.22
CA THR A 92 7.26 -4.24 1.08
C THR A 92 6.91 -3.56 -0.24
N PHE A 93 6.02 -4.16 -1.03
CA PHE A 93 5.51 -3.58 -2.26
C PHE A 93 4.06 -3.11 -2.05
N GLY A 94 3.77 -1.89 -2.52
CA GLY A 94 2.40 -1.39 -2.65
C GLY A 94 1.91 -1.60 -4.08
N ILE A 95 0.83 -2.35 -4.25
CA ILE A 95 0.19 -2.61 -5.54
C ILE A 95 -1.22 -2.02 -5.51
N GLY A 96 -1.58 -1.22 -6.50
CA GLY A 96 -2.88 -0.53 -6.55
C GLY A 96 -3.70 -0.84 -7.80
N GLY A 97 -4.79 -0.09 -7.95
CA GLY A 97 -5.68 -0.17 -9.12
C GLY A 97 -6.31 -1.55 -9.30
N SER A 98 -6.62 -1.89 -10.56
CA SER A 98 -7.21 -3.19 -10.91
C SER A 98 -6.28 -4.38 -10.61
N ALA A 99 -4.97 -4.16 -10.59
CA ALA A 99 -3.99 -5.20 -10.27
C ALA A 99 -4.12 -5.71 -8.82
N ALA A 100 -4.61 -4.89 -7.89
CA ALA A 100 -4.87 -5.32 -6.52
C ALA A 100 -5.83 -6.52 -6.44
N LEU A 101 -6.74 -6.66 -7.42
CA LEU A 101 -7.62 -7.81 -7.53
C LEU A 101 -6.89 -9.04 -8.10
N LEU A 102 -6.04 -8.83 -9.10
CA LEU A 102 -5.30 -9.89 -9.78
C LEU A 102 -4.28 -10.57 -8.85
N VAL A 103 -3.58 -9.80 -8.01
CA VAL A 103 -2.55 -10.34 -7.12
C VAL A 103 -3.11 -11.31 -6.08
N GLU A 104 -4.38 -11.18 -5.71
CA GLU A 104 -5.03 -12.14 -4.81
C GLU A 104 -5.23 -13.51 -5.49
N ASP A 105 -5.33 -13.58 -6.82
CA ASP A 105 -5.47 -14.85 -7.55
C ASP A 105 -4.14 -15.52 -7.91
N ILE A 106 -3.02 -14.81 -7.79
CA ILE A 106 -1.70 -15.31 -8.19
C ILE A 106 -0.96 -15.95 -7.00
N ASN A 107 -0.25 -17.06 -7.25
CA ASN A 107 0.59 -17.68 -6.23
C ASN A 107 1.67 -16.70 -5.73
N VAL A 108 1.86 -16.62 -4.41
CA VAL A 108 2.79 -15.67 -3.79
C VAL A 108 4.24 -15.84 -4.27
N THR A 109 4.65 -17.06 -4.65
CA THR A 109 5.98 -17.35 -5.20
C THR A 109 6.20 -16.68 -6.55
N VAL A 110 5.19 -16.72 -7.43
CA VAL A 110 5.23 -16.05 -8.73
C VAL A 110 5.22 -14.54 -8.55
N LEU A 111 4.35 -14.03 -7.67
CA LEU A 111 4.28 -12.60 -7.35
C LEU A 111 5.62 -12.07 -6.81
N SER A 112 6.24 -12.83 -5.90
CA SER A 112 7.56 -12.53 -5.36
C SER A 112 8.63 -12.45 -6.46
N ARG A 113 8.55 -13.35 -7.45
CA ARG A 113 9.44 -13.36 -8.62
C ARG A 113 9.25 -12.11 -9.48
N LEU A 114 8.02 -11.69 -9.73
CA LEU A 114 7.72 -10.46 -10.49
C LEU A 114 8.25 -9.21 -9.77
N CYS A 115 8.02 -9.10 -8.47
CA CYS A 115 8.59 -8.04 -7.62
C CYS A 115 10.13 -8.02 -7.69
N HIS A 116 10.76 -9.20 -7.66
CA HIS A 116 12.21 -9.33 -7.80
C HIS A 116 12.73 -8.91 -9.17
N TYR A 117 11.98 -9.16 -10.25
CA TYR A 117 12.35 -8.68 -11.60
C TYR A 117 12.39 -7.16 -11.69
N VAL A 118 11.41 -6.47 -11.08
CA VAL A 118 11.39 -5.00 -10.99
C VAL A 118 12.62 -4.49 -10.24
N LEU A 119 12.90 -5.03 -9.05
CA LEU A 119 14.08 -4.62 -8.28
C LEU A 119 15.37 -4.89 -9.04
N SER A 120 15.53 -6.09 -9.59
CA SER A 120 16.72 -6.50 -10.31
C SER A 120 16.99 -5.63 -11.53
N HIS A 121 15.94 -5.21 -12.25
CA HIS A 121 16.06 -4.33 -13.40
C HIS A 121 16.49 -2.92 -13.00
N TYR A 122 15.75 -2.28 -12.07
CA TYR A 122 16.00 -0.88 -11.73
C TYR A 122 17.21 -0.67 -10.82
N LEU A 123 17.57 -1.67 -10.01
CA LEU A 123 18.74 -1.63 -9.13
C LEU A 123 19.98 -2.27 -9.74
N LYS A 124 19.87 -2.87 -10.95
CA LYS A 124 20.98 -3.55 -11.65
C LYS A 124 21.67 -4.61 -10.79
N ILE A 125 20.88 -5.48 -10.16
CA ILE A 125 21.41 -6.57 -9.33
C ILE A 125 22.17 -7.57 -10.23
N GLU A 126 23.46 -7.77 -9.97
CA GLU A 126 24.34 -8.65 -10.75
C GLU A 126 24.09 -10.14 -10.41
N ASN A 127 23.95 -10.47 -9.13
CA ASN A 127 23.70 -11.84 -8.63
C ASN A 127 22.21 -12.09 -8.36
N LYS A 128 21.36 -11.95 -9.38
CA LYS A 128 19.89 -12.01 -9.24
C LYS A 128 19.39 -13.29 -8.58
N GLU A 129 20.07 -14.41 -8.82
CA GLU A 129 19.66 -15.72 -8.31
C GLU A 129 19.93 -15.88 -6.81
N GLN A 130 21.08 -15.41 -6.34
CA GLN A 130 21.46 -15.44 -4.92
C GLN A 130 20.67 -14.40 -4.10
N ASN A 131 20.25 -13.31 -4.72
CA ASN A 131 19.48 -12.24 -4.08
C ASN A 131 17.96 -12.45 -4.19
N ARG A 132 17.50 -13.68 -4.45
CA ARG A 132 16.07 -14.00 -4.45
C ARG A 132 15.52 -13.89 -3.02
N PRO A 133 14.27 -13.40 -2.86
CA PRO A 133 13.61 -13.43 -1.56
C PRO A 133 13.48 -14.87 -1.06
N ILE A 134 13.85 -15.08 0.21
CA ILE A 134 13.78 -16.40 0.88
C ILE A 134 12.34 -16.81 1.14
N SER A 135 11.48 -15.83 1.44
CA SER A 135 10.06 -16.02 1.73
C SER A 135 9.26 -14.81 1.26
N ALA A 136 7.98 -15.02 0.97
CA ALA A 136 7.08 -13.94 0.60
C ALA A 136 5.70 -14.13 1.22
N PHE A 137 5.04 -13.01 1.48
CA PHE A 137 3.68 -12.92 1.96
C PHE A 137 2.92 -11.93 1.09
N LYS A 138 1.65 -12.21 0.82
CA LYS A 138 0.73 -11.27 0.15
C LYS A 138 -0.53 -11.12 1.01
N SER A 139 -1.05 -9.90 1.08
CA SER A 139 -2.36 -9.65 1.68
C SER A 139 -3.47 -9.99 0.69
N GLU A 140 -4.57 -10.56 1.19
CA GLU A 140 -5.78 -10.87 0.40
C GLU A 140 -7.01 -10.23 1.04
N TRP A 141 -6.99 -8.90 1.16
CA TRP A 141 -8.02 -8.13 1.87
C TRP A 141 -9.41 -8.29 1.26
N ARG A 142 -9.52 -8.40 -0.08
CA ARG A 142 -10.81 -8.56 -0.77
C ARG A 142 -11.39 -9.97 -0.57
N LYS A 143 -10.57 -11.01 -0.72
CA LYS A 143 -11.01 -12.40 -0.49
C LYS A 143 -11.28 -12.70 0.98
N ASN A 144 -10.71 -11.93 1.91
CA ASN A 144 -11.01 -12.10 3.32
C ASN A 144 -12.51 -11.85 3.59
N ARG A 145 -13.21 -12.91 4.00
CA ARG A 145 -14.67 -12.90 4.23
C ARG A 145 -15.15 -11.87 5.26
N PHE A 146 -14.28 -11.44 6.16
CA PHE A 146 -14.60 -10.49 7.24
C PHE A 146 -14.30 -9.03 6.88
N ILE A 147 -13.53 -8.79 5.81
CA ILE A 147 -13.02 -7.45 5.48
C ILE A 147 -13.49 -7.00 4.09
N ARG A 148 -13.43 -7.89 3.10
CA ARG A 148 -13.97 -7.70 1.74
C ARG A 148 -13.41 -6.50 0.97
N GLY A 149 -12.29 -5.95 1.38
CA GLY A 149 -11.65 -4.77 0.80
C GLY A 149 -10.60 -4.20 1.74
N SER A 150 -9.92 -3.12 1.34
CA SER A 150 -8.91 -2.47 2.19
C SER A 150 -9.53 -1.44 3.13
N TYR A 151 -10.21 -0.44 2.57
CA TYR A 151 -10.85 0.67 3.26
C TYR A 151 -11.83 1.35 2.31
N SER A 152 -12.80 2.07 2.87
CA SER A 152 -13.77 2.85 2.12
C SER A 152 -13.10 3.94 1.27
N PHE A 153 -13.75 4.34 0.18
CA PHE A 153 -13.37 5.52 -0.59
C PHE A 153 -14.62 6.14 -1.21
N CYS A 154 -14.58 7.44 -1.51
CA CYS A 154 -15.69 8.11 -2.19
C CYS A 154 -15.60 7.82 -3.70
N SER A 155 -16.47 6.93 -4.20
CA SER A 155 -16.54 6.61 -5.63
C SER A 155 -17.10 7.78 -6.46
N THR A 156 -16.99 7.74 -7.78
CA THR A 156 -17.53 8.78 -8.68
C THR A 156 -19.05 8.96 -8.56
N ASN A 157 -19.75 7.94 -8.05
CA ASN A 157 -21.20 7.96 -7.84
C ASN A 157 -21.56 8.16 -6.36
N SER A 158 -20.58 8.45 -5.51
CA SER A 158 -20.75 8.62 -4.07
C SER A 158 -20.71 10.11 -3.70
N THR A 159 -21.43 10.46 -2.64
CA THR A 159 -21.40 11.78 -2.05
C THR A 159 -20.98 11.70 -0.58
N ARG A 160 -20.57 12.83 -0.01
CA ARG A 160 -20.29 12.93 1.44
C ARG A 160 -21.52 12.57 2.29
N ASN A 161 -22.72 12.68 1.72
CA ASN A 161 -23.95 12.29 2.38
C ASN A 161 -24.04 10.77 2.60
N ASP A 162 -23.34 9.96 1.81
CA ASP A 162 -23.39 8.50 1.95
C ASP A 162 -22.77 8.03 3.27
N GLN A 163 -21.69 8.68 3.73
CA GLN A 163 -21.11 8.41 5.05
C GLN A 163 -22.06 8.84 6.18
N ASP A 164 -22.78 9.95 5.99
CA ASP A 164 -23.80 10.38 6.95
C ASP A 164 -24.94 9.36 7.01
N THR A 165 -25.45 8.88 5.87
CA THR A 165 -26.45 7.81 5.79
C THR A 165 -25.95 6.51 6.42
N LEU A 166 -24.70 6.10 6.18
CA LEU A 166 -24.11 4.89 6.78
C LEU A 166 -24.03 4.98 8.32
N ARG A 167 -23.89 6.20 8.86
CA ARG A 167 -23.85 6.45 10.30
C ARG A 167 -25.24 6.48 10.94
N GLU A 168 -26.30 6.67 10.16
CA GLU A 168 -27.65 6.78 10.71
C GLU A 168 -28.06 5.48 11.42
N PRO A 169 -28.58 5.55 12.66
CA PRO A 169 -29.06 4.36 13.35
C PRO A 169 -30.29 3.80 12.64
N TYR A 170 -30.49 2.48 12.71
CA TYR A 170 -31.76 1.86 12.33
C TYR A 170 -32.79 2.03 13.45
N LYS A 171 -33.92 2.69 13.15
CA LYS A 171 -34.96 3.09 14.11
C LYS A 171 -36.38 2.70 13.65
N PRO A 172 -36.77 1.41 13.63
CA PRO A 172 -38.08 0.99 13.12
C PRO A 172 -39.26 1.60 13.90
N ASP A 173 -39.09 1.83 15.21
CA ASP A 173 -40.13 2.36 16.10
C ASP A 173 -39.82 3.79 16.57
N GLY A 174 -38.98 4.52 15.83
CA GLY A 174 -38.42 5.83 16.25
C GLY A 174 -37.31 5.73 17.31
N ILE A 175 -37.11 4.56 17.91
CA ILE A 175 -36.03 4.27 18.88
C ILE A 175 -34.85 3.61 18.16
N PRO A 176 -33.59 4.08 18.32
CA PRO A 176 -32.42 3.39 17.79
C PRO A 176 -32.29 1.96 18.33
N ARG A 177 -32.32 0.98 17.41
CA ARG A 177 -32.11 -0.44 17.71
C ARG A 177 -30.74 -0.94 17.25
N ILE A 178 -30.25 -0.41 16.14
CA ILE A 178 -28.92 -0.74 15.60
C ILE A 178 -28.18 0.57 15.37
N LEU A 179 -26.94 0.63 15.85
CA LEU A 179 -26.03 1.74 15.63
C LEU A 179 -24.85 1.25 14.79
N PHE A 180 -24.33 2.12 13.93
CA PHE A 180 -23.21 1.82 13.06
C PHE A 180 -21.98 2.63 13.46
N ALA A 181 -20.83 1.97 13.47
CA ALA A 181 -19.52 2.55 13.73
C ALA A 181 -18.47 1.88 12.83
N GLY A 182 -17.28 2.45 12.79
CA GLY A 182 -16.18 2.01 11.94
C GLY A 182 -15.65 3.11 11.04
N GLU A 183 -14.62 2.79 10.26
CA GLU A 183 -13.94 3.78 9.41
C GLU A 183 -14.90 4.40 8.39
N ALA A 184 -15.79 3.60 7.80
CA ALA A 184 -16.67 4.04 6.72
C ALA A 184 -17.82 4.98 7.18
N THR A 185 -18.07 5.09 8.49
CA THR A 185 -19.16 5.92 9.04
C THR A 185 -18.68 7.30 9.49
N HIS A 186 -17.36 7.53 9.52
CA HIS A 186 -16.83 8.80 9.99
C HIS A 186 -16.86 9.86 8.89
N GLN A 187 -17.63 10.93 9.09
CA GLN A 187 -17.89 11.94 8.06
C GLN A 187 -16.61 12.58 7.47
N ARG A 188 -15.59 12.84 8.30
CA ARG A 188 -14.34 13.53 7.87
C ARG A 188 -13.14 12.61 7.66
N PHE A 189 -12.92 11.69 8.59
CA PHE A 189 -11.76 10.81 8.66
C PHE A 189 -12.07 9.35 8.28
N PHE A 190 -12.92 9.13 7.28
CA PHE A 190 -13.10 7.80 6.71
C PHE A 190 -11.78 7.26 6.12
N SER A 191 -11.67 5.94 5.98
CA SER A 191 -10.45 5.22 5.60
C SER A 191 -9.31 5.26 6.63
N THR A 192 -9.56 5.73 7.85
CA THR A 192 -8.51 5.87 8.88
C THR A 192 -8.84 5.15 10.18
N ILE A 193 -7.78 4.79 10.93
CA ILE A 193 -7.91 4.17 12.25
C ILE A 193 -8.52 5.15 13.27
N HIS A 194 -8.09 6.41 13.27
CA HIS A 194 -8.62 7.39 14.23
C HIS A 194 -10.09 7.72 13.95
N GLY A 195 -10.51 7.81 12.68
CA GLY A 195 -11.93 7.95 12.34
C GLY A 195 -12.78 6.76 12.79
N ALA A 196 -12.26 5.53 12.67
CA ALA A 196 -12.94 4.34 13.19
C ALA A 196 -13.08 4.36 14.72
N PHE A 197 -12.04 4.82 15.41
CA PHE A 197 -12.05 4.96 16.86
C PHE A 197 -13.06 6.03 17.32
N GLU A 198 -13.02 7.21 16.71
CA GLU A 198 -13.93 8.32 17.02
C GLU A 198 -15.39 7.94 16.74
N SER A 199 -15.70 7.29 15.62
CA SER A 199 -17.06 6.84 15.33
C SER A 199 -17.56 5.77 16.33
N GLY A 200 -16.67 4.93 16.85
CA GLY A 200 -16.98 4.01 17.95
C GLY A 200 -17.37 4.73 19.24
N LEU A 201 -16.64 5.80 19.60
CA LEU A 201 -16.98 6.64 20.76
C LEU A 201 -18.34 7.33 20.58
N GLU A 202 -18.62 7.87 19.38
CA GLU A 202 -19.90 8.51 19.06
C GLU A 202 -21.08 7.53 19.24
N ALA A 203 -20.95 6.30 18.73
CA ALA A 203 -21.96 5.26 18.88
C ALA A 203 -22.16 4.86 20.35
N ALA A 204 -21.07 4.69 21.11
CA ALA A 204 -21.14 4.38 22.54
C ALA A 204 -21.83 5.49 23.35
N GLN A 205 -21.53 6.76 23.09
CA GLN A 205 -22.21 7.90 23.72
C GLN A 205 -23.70 7.93 23.39
N SER A 206 -24.07 7.54 22.17
CA SER A 206 -25.48 7.46 21.75
C SER A 206 -26.23 6.39 22.54
N ILE A 207 -25.61 5.23 22.81
CA ILE A 207 -26.18 4.18 23.69
C ILE A 207 -26.40 4.72 25.11
N VAL A 208 -25.42 5.42 25.68
CA VAL A 208 -25.55 5.99 27.03
C VAL A 208 -26.71 6.98 27.13
N LYS A 209 -26.95 7.77 26.07
CA LYS A 209 -28.07 8.73 26.02
C LYS A 209 -29.44 8.06 25.90
N LEU A 210 -29.52 6.86 25.33
CA LEU A 210 -30.77 6.10 25.20
C LEU A 210 -31.19 5.39 26.50
N ASN A 211 -30.24 5.15 27.40
CA ASN A 211 -30.47 4.50 28.69
C ASN A 211 -30.75 5.49 29.84
N LYS A 212 -31.04 6.76 29.52
CA LYS A 212 -31.48 7.79 30.46
C LYS A 212 -32.93 8.16 30.18
#